data_AF-A0A971GTW9-F1
#
_entry.id   AF-A0A971GTW9-F1
#
_cell.length_a   1.000
_cell.length_b   1.000
_cell.length_c   1.000
_cell.angle_alpha   90.00
_cell.angle_beta   90.00
_cell.angle_gamma   90.00
#
_symmetry.space_group_name_H-M   'P 1'
#
loop_
_entity.id
_entity.type
_entity.pdbx_description
1 polymer ?
#
loop_
_entity_poly.entity_id
_entity_poly.type
_entity_poly.pdbx_seq_one_letter_code
_entity_poly.pdbx_strand_id
1 'polypeptide(L)'
;PEYEEEYKQEIRHVIDAMHGRAVIPERDFRAYGLYTSDISPYIAGYLVGRELEPEEVIRTDERNPGYAFRGEYLFTEPEASPTETWLAMNCDYVAAYETQTYGWQHPVGIVSWPTLDPVEHDSEWNAAGDKNLEYNDKTVVDINHISVKDSLEAGFFGAYHIYPNYPDFMNNEAAYDAYSDEEGRLRYGGYLQEFMAGHTRYPALVAEFGLATGMGNAHYSPDGYHHGGMTEEVQGQGVVRMMKAIRREGYAGGLIFEWSDEWAKKTWTTEPYMIPFERNPLWYSAVDPEQNYGILAMEPAGIRSEPFSVTGRDAIRQMELAADEAFLHVRIRLARPLDLEEEMLIIGLDTYGRDHGEMKYGASLAQDAPSGLEFLVEIRSETDASLLVHPGYDFTEGLHRSYPSNQGIFERMSLLINKERVTKGGTFVPAVYDDLSVLRFGSPDNNTYYHWDIREETVTLRLPWSRLHFSDPSTMTVLDDPGTVHAPLRDELSTTVSEGLVVSALLTDSEGHLILGRAGVDDPLNLAVFRWPGWEEPVYRERAKSSYQIIGDYFRRLDQE
;
A
#
# COMPACT_ATOMS: atom_id res chain seq x y z
N PRO A 1 -17.79 -20.60 -24.56
CA PRO A 1 -18.66 -21.70 -24.06
C PRO A 1 -18.08 -22.42 -22.85
N GLU A 2 -16.81 -22.83 -22.88
CA GLU A 2 -16.14 -23.52 -21.77
C GLU A 2 -15.96 -22.61 -20.54
N TYR A 3 -15.35 -21.43 -20.71
CA TYR A 3 -15.22 -20.42 -19.64
C TYR A 3 -16.54 -20.10 -18.92
N GLU A 4 -17.61 -19.93 -19.69
CA GLU A 4 -18.94 -19.60 -19.16
C GLU A 4 -19.49 -20.71 -18.26
N GLU A 5 -19.29 -21.98 -18.64
CA GLU A 5 -19.72 -23.11 -17.83
C GLU A 5 -18.88 -23.25 -16.56
N GLU A 6 -17.57 -22.99 -16.65
CA GLU A 6 -16.68 -22.96 -15.48
C GLU A 6 -17.07 -21.84 -14.50
N TYR A 7 -17.37 -20.64 -15.02
CA TYR A 7 -17.82 -19.52 -14.19
C TYR A 7 -19.14 -19.83 -13.47
N LYS A 8 -20.10 -20.40 -14.21
CA LYS A 8 -21.37 -20.87 -13.64
C LYS A 8 -21.18 -22.00 -12.63
N GLN A 9 -20.21 -22.88 -12.83
CA GLN A 9 -19.86 -23.89 -11.84
C GLN A 9 -19.35 -23.27 -10.54
N GLU A 10 -18.55 -22.19 -10.61
CA GLU A 10 -18.12 -21.47 -9.40
C GLU A 10 -19.29 -20.78 -8.68
N ILE A 11 -20.24 -20.20 -9.43
CA ILE A 11 -21.49 -19.69 -8.83
C ILE A 11 -22.22 -20.80 -8.07
N ARG A 12 -22.38 -21.98 -8.68
CA ARG A 12 -23.02 -23.14 -8.02
C ARG A 12 -22.27 -23.55 -6.76
N HIS A 13 -20.94 -23.65 -6.84
CA HIS A 13 -20.09 -23.96 -5.68
C HIS A 13 -20.28 -22.99 -4.53
N VAL A 14 -20.30 -21.67 -4.80
CA VAL A 14 -20.51 -20.64 -3.77
C VAL A 14 -21.90 -20.79 -3.15
N ILE A 15 -22.96 -20.82 -3.95
CA ILE A 15 -24.33 -20.92 -3.44
C ILE A 15 -24.52 -22.24 -2.65
N ASP A 16 -24.06 -23.37 -3.17
CA ASP A 16 -24.15 -24.65 -2.47
C ASP A 16 -23.38 -24.63 -1.14
N ALA A 17 -22.21 -23.96 -1.09
CA ALA A 17 -21.42 -23.85 0.12
C ALA A 17 -22.12 -22.99 1.17
N MET A 18 -22.74 -21.88 0.74
CA MET A 18 -23.52 -20.98 1.59
C MET A 18 -24.74 -21.65 2.22
N HIS A 19 -25.38 -22.56 1.49
CA HIS A 19 -26.51 -23.38 1.97
C HIS A 19 -26.06 -24.66 2.72
N GLY A 20 -24.76 -24.84 2.95
CA GLY A 20 -24.23 -26.01 3.66
C GLY A 20 -24.45 -27.34 2.91
N ARG A 21 -24.47 -27.30 1.58
CA ARG A 21 -24.72 -28.46 0.70
C ARG A 21 -23.64 -28.66 -0.38
N ALA A 22 -22.40 -28.21 -0.13
CA ALA A 22 -21.32 -28.37 -1.09
C ALA A 22 -20.27 -29.41 -0.66
N VAL A 23 -19.81 -30.17 -1.66
CA VAL A 23 -18.55 -30.91 -1.61
C VAL A 23 -17.71 -30.42 -2.79
N ILE A 24 -16.75 -29.56 -2.51
CA ILE A 24 -15.91 -28.95 -3.55
C ILE A 24 -14.57 -29.69 -3.57
N PRO A 25 -14.16 -30.26 -4.72
CA PRO A 25 -12.87 -30.94 -4.83
C PRO A 25 -11.70 -29.94 -4.75
N GLU A 26 -10.56 -30.42 -4.26
CA GLU A 26 -9.32 -29.67 -4.26
C GLU A 26 -8.88 -29.35 -5.69
N ARG A 27 -8.49 -28.08 -5.90
CA ARG A 27 -8.04 -27.50 -7.17
C ARG A 27 -7.01 -26.44 -6.86
N ASP A 28 -6.02 -26.29 -7.74
CA ASP A 28 -4.93 -25.34 -7.53
C ASP A 28 -5.48 -23.91 -7.33
N PHE A 29 -5.01 -23.26 -6.26
CA PHE A 29 -5.33 -21.88 -5.90
C PHE A 29 -6.82 -21.58 -5.68
N ARG A 30 -7.65 -22.59 -5.38
CA ARG A 30 -9.09 -22.40 -5.11
C ARG A 30 -9.52 -23.00 -3.78
N ALA A 31 -10.53 -22.38 -3.18
CA ALA A 31 -11.18 -22.92 -2.00
C ALA A 31 -11.82 -24.28 -2.30
N TYR A 32 -11.72 -25.21 -1.34
CA TYR A 32 -12.25 -26.56 -1.42
C TYR A 32 -12.68 -27.06 -0.05
N GLY A 33 -13.42 -28.17 -0.04
CA GLY A 33 -13.77 -28.85 1.20
C GLY A 33 -15.24 -29.26 1.27
N LEU A 34 -15.61 -29.73 2.46
CA LEU A 34 -16.96 -30.12 2.82
C LEU A 34 -17.63 -28.97 3.57
N TYR A 35 -18.70 -28.42 2.99
CA TYR A 35 -19.48 -27.34 3.59
C TYR A 35 -20.83 -27.91 4.03
N THR A 36 -21.03 -28.09 5.34
CA THR A 36 -22.25 -28.66 5.92
C THR A 36 -23.08 -27.68 6.76
N SER A 37 -22.57 -26.47 6.97
CA SER A 37 -23.24 -25.46 7.77
C SER A 37 -24.01 -24.52 6.85
N ASP A 38 -25.34 -24.47 7.02
CA ASP A 38 -26.19 -23.53 6.30
C ASP A 38 -26.07 -22.15 6.96
N ILE A 39 -25.46 -21.21 6.24
CA ILE A 39 -25.32 -19.81 6.64
C ILE A 39 -26.18 -18.87 5.79
N SER A 40 -27.00 -19.41 4.88
CA SER A 40 -27.87 -18.61 4.01
C SER A 40 -28.72 -17.57 4.74
N PRO A 41 -29.25 -17.79 5.97
CA PRO A 41 -30.02 -16.75 6.68
C PRO A 41 -29.21 -15.52 7.08
N TYR A 42 -27.87 -15.58 7.02
CA TYR A 42 -26.96 -14.51 7.41
C TYR A 42 -26.34 -13.78 6.21
N ILE A 43 -26.69 -14.17 4.99
CA ILE A 43 -26.14 -13.58 3.76
C ILE A 43 -26.91 -12.32 3.40
N ALA A 44 -26.19 -11.22 3.18
CA ALA A 44 -26.78 -9.96 2.75
C ALA A 44 -27.03 -9.89 1.23
N GLY A 45 -26.20 -10.57 0.44
CA GLY A 45 -26.31 -10.61 -1.01
C GLY A 45 -25.10 -11.30 -1.66
N TYR A 46 -25.20 -11.56 -2.96
CA TYR A 46 -24.10 -12.09 -3.77
C TYR A 46 -23.56 -10.99 -4.70
N LEU A 47 -22.24 -10.96 -4.85
CA LEU A 47 -21.55 -10.05 -5.75
C LEU A 47 -21.03 -10.82 -6.97
N VAL A 48 -21.33 -10.31 -8.16
CA VAL A 48 -20.89 -10.84 -9.45
C VAL A 48 -19.84 -9.90 -10.05
N GLY A 49 -18.76 -10.47 -10.55
CA GLY A 49 -17.64 -9.72 -11.11
C GLY A 49 -16.52 -9.46 -10.09
N ARG A 50 -15.67 -8.51 -10.44
CA ARG A 50 -14.50 -8.03 -9.68
C ARG A 50 -14.17 -6.62 -10.20
N GLU A 51 -13.09 -6.04 -9.71
CA GLU A 51 -12.42 -4.91 -10.39
C GLU A 51 -11.94 -5.36 -11.78
N LEU A 52 -12.82 -5.22 -12.78
CA LEU A 52 -12.53 -5.52 -14.18
C LEU A 52 -11.52 -4.50 -14.71
N GLU A 53 -10.63 -4.95 -15.58
CA GLU A 53 -9.66 -4.08 -16.22
C GLU A 53 -10.26 -3.48 -17.51
N PRO A 54 -9.98 -2.21 -17.84
CA PRO A 54 -10.47 -1.57 -19.06
C PRO A 54 -10.18 -2.36 -20.34
N GLU A 55 -9.01 -2.97 -20.46
CA GLU A 55 -8.64 -3.81 -21.61
C GLU A 55 -9.45 -5.11 -21.69
N GLU A 56 -9.89 -5.67 -20.55
CA GLU A 56 -10.77 -6.84 -20.51
C GLU A 56 -12.16 -6.48 -21.03
N VAL A 57 -12.70 -5.33 -20.62
CA VAL A 57 -14.00 -4.82 -21.05
C VAL A 57 -14.00 -4.56 -22.56
N ILE A 58 -13.03 -3.78 -23.05
CA ILE A 58 -12.91 -3.44 -24.49
C ILE A 58 -12.84 -4.71 -25.35
N ARG A 59 -11.97 -5.66 -24.99
CA ARG A 59 -11.82 -6.90 -25.76
C ARG A 59 -13.07 -7.77 -25.73
N THR A 60 -13.80 -7.77 -24.62
CA THR A 60 -15.06 -8.51 -24.49
C THR A 60 -16.12 -7.89 -25.39
N ASP A 61 -16.24 -6.56 -25.39
CA ASP A 61 -17.22 -5.83 -26.17
C ASP A 61 -16.97 -5.96 -27.68
N GLU A 62 -15.72 -5.80 -28.12
CA GLU A 62 -15.32 -5.94 -29.53
C GLU A 62 -15.58 -7.35 -30.09
N ARG A 63 -15.44 -8.39 -29.25
CA ARG A 63 -15.61 -9.78 -29.66
C ARG A 63 -17.06 -10.25 -29.71
N ASN A 64 -17.97 -9.54 -29.04
CA ASN A 64 -19.36 -9.96 -28.89
C ASN A 64 -20.36 -8.87 -29.33
N PRO A 65 -20.18 -8.24 -30.51
CA PRO A 65 -20.98 -7.09 -30.91
C PRO A 65 -22.46 -7.46 -31.03
N GLY A 66 -23.32 -6.65 -30.41
CA GLY A 66 -24.77 -6.84 -30.43
C GLY A 66 -25.27 -8.02 -29.59
N TYR A 67 -24.44 -8.59 -28.73
CA TYR A 67 -24.89 -9.59 -27.75
C TYR A 67 -25.90 -8.95 -26.79
N ALA A 68 -27.07 -9.56 -26.65
CA ALA A 68 -28.15 -9.09 -25.79
C ALA A 68 -28.68 -10.26 -24.95
N PHE A 69 -29.09 -9.97 -23.71
CA PHE A 69 -29.54 -10.98 -22.76
C PHE A 69 -30.97 -10.70 -22.27
N ARG A 70 -31.78 -11.77 -22.20
CA ARG A 70 -33.13 -11.74 -21.64
C ARG A 70 -33.35 -13.00 -20.80
N GLY A 71 -33.02 -12.90 -19.51
CA GLY A 71 -33.16 -13.97 -18.53
C GLY A 71 -34.54 -14.02 -17.88
N GLU A 72 -34.66 -14.81 -16.81
CA GLU A 72 -35.89 -14.96 -16.03
C GLU A 72 -36.10 -13.78 -15.06
N TYR A 73 -35.00 -13.23 -14.54
CA TYR A 73 -34.89 -12.22 -13.49
C TYR A 73 -34.31 -10.89 -14.01
N LEU A 74 -33.30 -10.93 -14.86
CA LEU A 74 -32.64 -9.76 -15.45
C LEU A 74 -32.63 -9.79 -16.98
N PHE A 75 -32.54 -8.62 -17.61
CA PHE A 75 -32.34 -8.44 -19.04
C PHE A 75 -31.60 -7.14 -19.32
N THR A 76 -31.01 -7.00 -20.51
CA THR A 76 -30.32 -5.78 -20.89
C THR A 76 -31.13 -4.90 -21.84
N GLU A 77 -30.95 -3.59 -21.70
CA GLU A 77 -31.48 -2.58 -22.61
C GLU A 77 -30.63 -2.48 -23.89
N PRO A 78 -31.15 -1.87 -24.97
CA PRO A 78 -30.42 -1.76 -26.25
C PRO A 78 -29.05 -1.06 -26.16
N GLU A 79 -28.86 -0.19 -25.17
CA GLU A 79 -27.63 0.55 -24.91
C GLU A 79 -26.56 -0.29 -24.22
N ALA A 80 -26.90 -1.47 -23.67
CA ALA A 80 -25.99 -2.26 -22.87
C ALA A 80 -24.80 -2.80 -23.68
N SER A 81 -23.61 -2.71 -23.09
CA SER A 81 -22.41 -3.34 -23.65
C SER A 81 -22.48 -4.86 -23.54
N PRO A 82 -21.71 -5.60 -24.36
CA PRO A 82 -21.60 -7.05 -24.19
C PRO A 82 -21.05 -7.46 -22.82
N THR A 83 -20.17 -6.67 -22.21
CA THR A 83 -19.70 -6.87 -20.83
C THR A 83 -20.82 -6.71 -19.81
N GLU A 84 -21.59 -5.63 -19.87
CA GLU A 84 -22.78 -5.43 -19.02
C GLU A 84 -23.81 -6.56 -19.21
N THR A 85 -23.96 -7.02 -20.45
CA THR A 85 -24.84 -8.14 -20.79
C THR A 85 -24.36 -9.46 -20.20
N TRP A 86 -23.05 -9.70 -20.18
CA TRP A 86 -22.47 -10.87 -19.53
C TRP A 86 -22.64 -10.82 -18.00
N LEU A 87 -22.49 -9.66 -17.38
CA LEU A 87 -22.73 -9.46 -15.95
C LEU A 87 -24.21 -9.69 -15.60
N ALA A 88 -25.14 -9.13 -16.38
CA ALA A 88 -26.58 -9.35 -16.22
C ALA A 88 -26.96 -10.83 -16.32
N MET A 89 -26.38 -11.55 -17.31
CA MET A 89 -26.58 -12.99 -17.48
C MET A 89 -26.14 -13.79 -16.25
N ASN A 90 -25.01 -13.42 -15.64
CA ASN A 90 -24.50 -14.14 -14.48
C ASN A 90 -25.25 -13.78 -13.19
N CYS A 91 -25.71 -12.53 -13.03
CA CYS A 91 -26.63 -12.17 -11.96
C CYS A 91 -27.96 -12.95 -12.06
N ASP A 92 -28.49 -13.10 -13.29
CA ASP A 92 -29.70 -13.89 -13.54
C ASP A 92 -29.48 -15.35 -13.18
N TYR A 93 -28.30 -15.89 -13.51
CA TYR A 93 -27.93 -17.26 -13.17
C TYR A 93 -27.80 -17.51 -11.66
N VAL A 94 -27.23 -16.56 -10.91
CA VAL A 94 -27.20 -16.60 -9.43
C VAL A 94 -28.62 -16.71 -8.87
N ALA A 95 -29.51 -15.78 -9.25
CA ALA A 95 -30.90 -15.77 -8.79
C ALA A 95 -31.66 -17.04 -9.19
N ALA A 96 -31.49 -17.49 -10.43
CA ALA A 96 -32.15 -18.68 -10.95
C ALA A 96 -31.69 -19.96 -10.22
N TYR A 97 -30.38 -20.14 -10.02
CA TYR A 97 -29.85 -21.34 -9.40
C TYR A 97 -30.28 -21.45 -7.93
N GLU A 98 -30.19 -20.35 -7.17
CA GLU A 98 -30.61 -20.35 -5.76
C GLU A 98 -32.13 -20.60 -5.64
N THR A 99 -32.93 -19.94 -6.47
CA THR A 99 -34.39 -20.11 -6.46
C THR A 99 -34.78 -21.55 -6.78
N GLN A 100 -34.22 -22.13 -7.85
CA GLN A 100 -34.62 -23.46 -8.32
C GLN A 100 -34.13 -24.59 -7.39
N THR A 101 -32.95 -24.42 -6.78
CA THR A 101 -32.32 -25.46 -5.96
C THR A 101 -32.76 -25.39 -4.50
N TYR A 102 -32.90 -24.18 -3.96
CA TYR A 102 -33.14 -23.93 -2.54
C TYR A 102 -34.48 -23.26 -2.23
N GLY A 103 -35.17 -22.72 -3.24
CA GLY A 103 -36.41 -21.97 -3.03
C GLY A 103 -36.18 -20.63 -2.32
N TRP A 104 -34.99 -20.05 -2.47
CA TRP A 104 -34.56 -18.81 -1.82
C TRP A 104 -34.04 -17.81 -2.87
N GLN A 105 -34.12 -16.52 -2.58
CA GLN A 105 -33.37 -15.46 -3.27
C GLN A 105 -32.68 -14.52 -2.29
N HIS A 106 -31.40 -14.24 -2.52
CA HIS A 106 -30.70 -13.09 -1.95
C HIS A 106 -30.55 -11.97 -2.99
N PRO A 107 -30.41 -10.70 -2.55
CA PRO A 107 -30.05 -9.61 -3.45
C PRO A 107 -28.77 -9.96 -4.22
N VAL A 108 -28.71 -9.60 -5.49
CA VAL A 108 -27.52 -9.79 -6.32
C VAL A 108 -26.99 -8.43 -6.76
N GLY A 109 -25.67 -8.26 -6.77
CA GLY A 109 -25.03 -7.01 -7.17
C GLY A 109 -23.85 -7.22 -8.09
N ILE A 110 -23.48 -6.15 -8.80
CA ILE A 110 -22.30 -6.13 -9.68
C ILE A 110 -21.19 -5.34 -9.00
N VAL A 111 -19.99 -5.89 -8.97
CA VAL A 111 -18.78 -5.18 -8.54
C VAL A 111 -18.25 -4.32 -9.69
N SER A 112 -17.97 -3.05 -9.40
CA SER A 112 -17.24 -2.14 -10.28
C SER A 112 -16.40 -1.16 -9.46
N TRP A 113 -15.62 -0.33 -10.13
CA TRP A 113 -14.71 0.63 -9.53
C TRP A 113 -14.44 1.80 -10.49
N PRO A 114 -13.95 2.96 -9.99
CA PRO A 114 -13.92 4.19 -10.76
C PRO A 114 -13.03 4.17 -12.02
N THR A 115 -12.19 3.15 -12.26
CA THR A 115 -11.48 3.04 -13.55
C THR A 115 -12.43 2.80 -14.73
N LEU A 116 -13.65 2.31 -14.47
CA LEU A 116 -14.72 2.03 -15.43
C LEU A 116 -15.94 2.94 -15.21
N ASP A 117 -15.70 4.14 -14.65
CA ASP A 117 -16.76 5.05 -14.24
C ASP A 117 -17.70 5.43 -15.41
N PRO A 118 -19.02 5.51 -15.20
CA PRO A 118 -19.96 5.94 -16.23
C PRO A 118 -19.87 7.43 -16.60
N VAL A 119 -19.20 8.24 -15.78
CA VAL A 119 -18.94 9.66 -16.05
C VAL A 119 -17.59 9.80 -16.74
N GLU A 120 -17.54 10.64 -17.78
CA GLU A 120 -16.27 11.05 -18.38
C GLU A 120 -15.64 12.19 -17.56
N HIS A 121 -14.37 12.01 -17.21
CA HIS A 121 -13.59 12.95 -16.42
C HIS A 121 -12.63 13.73 -17.32
N ASP A 122 -12.72 15.06 -17.28
CA ASP A 122 -11.86 15.94 -18.08
C ASP A 122 -10.39 15.90 -17.59
N SER A 123 -10.16 15.41 -16.37
CA SER A 123 -8.83 15.25 -15.77
C SER A 123 -8.09 13.93 -16.12
N GLU A 124 -8.74 12.96 -16.78
CA GLU A 124 -8.11 11.74 -17.33
C GLU A 124 -7.83 11.89 -18.83
N TRP A 125 -6.91 12.78 -19.17
CA TRP A 125 -6.44 13.00 -20.53
C TRP A 125 -4.90 13.15 -20.53
N ASN A 126 -4.31 13.13 -21.72
CA ASN A 126 -2.88 13.36 -21.94
C ASN A 126 -2.61 14.51 -22.90
N ALA A 127 -1.32 14.84 -23.02
CA ALA A 127 -0.81 15.87 -23.90
C ALA A 127 -1.12 15.63 -25.40
N ALA A 128 -1.40 14.39 -25.82
CA ALA A 128 -1.83 14.10 -27.19
C ALA A 128 -3.32 14.36 -27.41
N GLY A 129 -4.09 14.61 -26.34
CA GLY A 129 -5.54 14.75 -26.39
C GLY A 129 -6.24 13.44 -26.76
N ASP A 130 -5.66 12.28 -26.43
CA ASP A 130 -6.21 10.97 -26.78
C ASP A 130 -6.46 10.12 -25.52
N LYS A 131 -7.70 10.09 -25.06
CA LYS A 131 -8.14 9.32 -23.90
C LYS A 131 -7.79 7.82 -23.98
N ASN A 132 -7.63 7.26 -25.19
CA ASN A 132 -7.32 5.83 -25.34
C ASN A 132 -5.91 5.44 -24.87
N LEU A 133 -5.04 6.43 -24.66
CA LEU A 133 -3.71 6.23 -24.09
C LEU A 133 -3.72 6.24 -22.56
N GLU A 134 -4.83 6.65 -21.92
CA GLU A 134 -5.02 6.51 -20.48
C GLU A 134 -5.48 5.10 -20.14
N TYR A 135 -5.15 4.66 -18.93
CA TYR A 135 -5.68 3.41 -18.39
C TYR A 135 -7.07 3.63 -17.78
N ASN A 136 -7.21 4.63 -16.92
CA ASN A 136 -8.47 4.96 -16.23
C ASN A 136 -9.44 5.67 -17.17
N ASP A 137 -10.74 5.47 -16.96
CA ASP A 137 -11.81 6.17 -17.69
C ASP A 137 -11.72 5.96 -19.23
N LYS A 138 -11.05 4.88 -19.65
CA LYS A 138 -10.91 4.50 -21.07
C LYS A 138 -12.18 3.85 -21.63
N THR A 139 -12.95 3.20 -20.77
CA THR A 139 -14.19 2.50 -21.10
C THR A 139 -15.11 2.49 -19.88
N VAL A 140 -16.36 2.09 -20.06
CA VAL A 140 -17.43 2.25 -19.07
C VAL A 140 -18.11 0.91 -18.80
N VAL A 141 -18.49 0.69 -17.55
CA VAL A 141 -19.51 -0.30 -17.18
C VAL A 141 -20.62 0.39 -16.38
N ASP A 142 -21.79 0.58 -16.99
CA ASP A 142 -22.96 1.23 -16.39
C ASP A 142 -24.12 0.23 -16.20
N ILE A 143 -24.38 -0.11 -14.93
CA ILE A 143 -25.48 -1.03 -14.59
C ILE A 143 -26.88 -0.42 -14.80
N ASN A 144 -27.00 0.88 -15.07
CA ASN A 144 -28.27 1.50 -15.45
C ASN A 144 -28.85 0.88 -16.74
N HIS A 145 -27.98 0.31 -17.60
CA HIS A 145 -28.37 -0.41 -18.82
C HIS A 145 -28.95 -1.81 -18.55
N ILE A 146 -28.99 -2.26 -17.30
CA ILE A 146 -29.54 -3.55 -16.89
C ILE A 146 -30.91 -3.33 -16.27
N SER A 147 -31.86 -4.20 -16.61
CA SER A 147 -33.25 -4.17 -16.17
C SER A 147 -33.63 -5.43 -15.42
N VAL A 148 -34.38 -5.28 -14.34
CA VAL A 148 -34.92 -6.40 -13.54
C VAL A 148 -36.39 -6.67 -13.87
N LYS A 149 -36.85 -7.88 -13.59
CA LYS A 149 -38.25 -8.30 -13.66
C LYS A 149 -38.81 -8.51 -12.26
N ASP A 150 -40.15 -8.50 -12.14
CA ASP A 150 -40.86 -8.73 -10.88
C ASP A 150 -40.54 -10.08 -10.22
N SER A 151 -40.01 -11.05 -10.98
CA SER A 151 -39.53 -12.34 -10.48
C SER A 151 -38.28 -12.24 -9.61
N LEU A 152 -37.50 -11.16 -9.70
CA LEU A 152 -36.37 -10.87 -8.82
C LEU A 152 -36.86 -10.13 -7.58
N GLU A 153 -37.42 -10.87 -6.63
CA GLU A 153 -38.03 -10.30 -5.43
C GLU A 153 -37.00 -9.75 -4.45
N ALA A 154 -35.80 -10.33 -4.41
CA ALA A 154 -34.75 -9.93 -3.47
C ALA A 154 -34.00 -8.65 -3.88
N GLY A 155 -34.11 -8.21 -5.13
CA GLY A 155 -33.54 -6.95 -5.62
C GLY A 155 -32.14 -7.04 -6.26
N PHE A 156 -31.73 -5.91 -6.82
CA PHE A 156 -30.48 -5.72 -7.56
C PHE A 156 -29.80 -4.41 -7.13
N PHE A 157 -28.47 -4.41 -7.03
CA PHE A 157 -27.70 -3.24 -6.56
C PHE A 157 -26.30 -3.16 -7.21
N GLY A 158 -25.66 -1.99 -7.15
CA GLY A 158 -24.26 -1.83 -7.53
C GLY A 158 -23.35 -1.84 -6.31
N ALA A 159 -22.20 -2.52 -6.41
CA ALA A 159 -21.16 -2.58 -5.39
C ALA A 159 -19.88 -1.92 -5.93
N TYR A 160 -19.45 -0.83 -5.32
CA TYR A 160 -18.40 0.03 -5.86
C TYR A 160 -17.22 0.14 -4.90
N HIS A 161 -16.01 -0.16 -5.40
CA HIS A 161 -14.77 0.06 -4.65
C HIS A 161 -14.30 1.49 -4.90
N ILE A 162 -14.46 2.38 -3.92
CA ILE A 162 -14.25 3.82 -4.11
C ILE A 162 -13.25 4.31 -3.07
N TYR A 163 -12.06 4.68 -3.55
CA TYR A 163 -10.93 5.12 -2.75
C TYR A 163 -10.65 6.62 -2.97
N PRO A 164 -10.18 7.37 -1.95
CA PRO A 164 -10.05 8.82 -2.04
C PRO A 164 -8.83 9.32 -2.83
N ASN A 165 -7.94 8.42 -3.24
CA ASN A 165 -6.68 8.77 -3.90
C ASN A 165 -6.55 8.19 -5.31
N TYR A 166 -7.39 7.25 -5.73
CA TYR A 166 -7.27 6.61 -7.04
C TYR A 166 -8.66 6.39 -7.66
N PRO A 167 -8.84 6.60 -8.98
CA PRO A 167 -7.88 7.09 -9.97
C PRO A 167 -7.45 8.55 -9.81
N ASP A 168 -6.60 9.04 -10.72
CA ASP A 168 -6.07 10.40 -10.65
C ASP A 168 -7.17 11.48 -10.78
N PHE A 169 -8.31 11.21 -11.42
CA PHE A 169 -9.44 12.15 -11.40
C PHE A 169 -9.97 12.44 -10.00
N MET A 170 -9.86 11.51 -9.04
CA MET A 170 -10.22 11.76 -7.64
C MET A 170 -9.46 12.98 -7.09
N ASN A 171 -8.22 13.15 -7.55
CA ASN A 171 -7.31 14.21 -7.13
C ASN A 171 -7.33 15.44 -8.03
N ASN A 172 -7.65 15.26 -9.31
CA ASN A 172 -7.42 16.28 -10.34
C ASN A 172 -8.70 16.91 -10.89
N GLU A 173 -9.87 16.31 -10.68
CA GLU A 173 -11.11 16.85 -11.23
C GLU A 173 -11.49 18.14 -10.49
N ALA A 174 -11.59 19.24 -11.23
CA ALA A 174 -11.74 20.57 -10.61
C ALA A 174 -13.12 20.73 -9.96
N ALA A 175 -14.13 20.04 -10.48
CA ALA A 175 -15.49 20.08 -9.93
C ALA A 175 -15.55 19.59 -8.47
N TYR A 176 -14.69 18.64 -8.09
CA TYR A 176 -14.70 18.05 -6.75
C TYR A 176 -14.21 19.01 -5.66
N ASP A 177 -13.54 20.12 -6.02
CA ASP A 177 -13.19 21.17 -5.07
C ASP A 177 -14.41 21.90 -4.50
N ALA A 178 -15.56 21.84 -5.18
CA ALA A 178 -16.79 22.48 -4.72
C ALA A 178 -17.44 21.74 -3.53
N TYR A 179 -17.04 20.49 -3.29
CA TYR A 179 -17.57 19.69 -2.20
C TYR A 179 -16.83 19.97 -0.89
N SER A 180 -17.61 20.22 0.17
CA SER A 180 -17.08 20.45 1.51
C SER A 180 -18.06 19.97 2.58
N ASP A 181 -17.50 19.71 3.76
CA ASP A 181 -18.22 19.36 4.98
C ASP A 181 -17.73 20.21 6.15
N GLU A 182 -18.11 19.84 7.37
CA GLU A 182 -17.72 20.54 8.59
C GLU A 182 -16.19 20.59 8.85
N GLU A 183 -15.41 19.71 8.21
CA GLU A 183 -13.95 19.61 8.31
C GLU A 183 -13.23 20.30 7.13
N GLY A 184 -13.98 20.84 6.17
CA GLY A 184 -13.45 21.57 5.01
C GLY A 184 -13.67 20.84 3.69
N ARG A 185 -12.79 21.07 2.71
CA ARG A 185 -12.88 20.42 1.38
C ARG A 185 -12.77 18.90 1.50
N LEU A 186 -13.52 18.16 0.69
CA LEU A 186 -13.42 16.71 0.56
C LEU A 186 -13.76 16.26 -0.88
N ARG A 187 -12.74 16.08 -1.72
CA ARG A 187 -12.89 15.66 -3.13
C ARG A 187 -13.54 14.29 -3.27
N TYR A 188 -13.26 13.38 -2.33
CA TYR A 188 -13.94 12.08 -2.23
C TYR A 188 -15.46 12.22 -2.22
N GLY A 189 -15.99 13.16 -1.41
CA GLY A 189 -17.43 13.41 -1.36
C GLY A 189 -17.96 14.09 -2.62
N GLY A 190 -17.14 14.88 -3.31
CA GLY A 190 -17.46 15.45 -4.62
C GLY A 190 -17.68 14.38 -5.67
N TYR A 191 -16.79 13.39 -5.74
CA TYR A 191 -16.97 12.21 -6.59
C TYR A 191 -18.23 11.43 -6.20
N LEU A 192 -18.41 11.14 -4.91
CA LEU A 192 -19.59 10.39 -4.44
C LEU A 192 -20.92 11.07 -4.86
N GLN A 193 -20.97 12.40 -4.80
CA GLN A 193 -22.12 13.21 -5.20
C GLN A 193 -22.38 13.13 -6.71
N GLU A 194 -21.34 13.26 -7.53
CA GLU A 194 -21.46 13.16 -8.99
C GLU A 194 -21.89 11.75 -9.41
N PHE A 195 -21.26 10.72 -8.84
CA PHE A 195 -21.60 9.34 -9.08
C PHE A 195 -23.08 9.06 -8.82
N MET A 196 -23.61 9.47 -7.65
CA MET A 196 -25.03 9.27 -7.31
C MET A 196 -25.99 10.09 -8.17
N ALA A 197 -25.54 11.20 -8.77
CA ALA A 197 -26.35 11.95 -9.72
C ALA A 197 -26.60 11.18 -11.03
N GLY A 198 -25.62 10.35 -11.45
CA GLY A 198 -25.75 9.44 -12.60
C GLY A 198 -26.33 8.06 -12.25
N HIS A 199 -26.09 7.57 -11.04
CA HIS A 199 -26.53 6.25 -10.58
C HIS A 199 -27.96 6.28 -9.99
N THR A 200 -28.96 6.28 -10.87
CA THR A 200 -30.36 6.59 -10.48
C THR A 200 -31.29 5.39 -10.38
N ARG A 201 -30.89 4.22 -10.91
CA ARG A 201 -31.81 3.09 -11.09
C ARG A 201 -31.85 2.10 -9.92
N TYR A 202 -30.70 1.90 -9.27
CA TYR A 202 -30.52 0.90 -8.22
C TYR A 202 -29.78 1.50 -7.02
N PRO A 203 -29.83 0.86 -5.83
CA PRO A 203 -28.98 1.26 -4.72
C PRO A 203 -27.50 1.04 -5.04
N ALA A 204 -26.64 1.96 -4.62
CA ALA A 204 -25.20 1.81 -4.66
C ALA A 204 -24.66 1.53 -3.24
N LEU A 205 -23.87 0.47 -3.10
CA LEU A 205 -23.07 0.16 -1.92
C LEU A 205 -21.63 0.57 -2.21
N VAL A 206 -20.99 1.34 -1.33
CA VAL A 206 -19.53 1.49 -1.36
C VAL A 206 -18.95 0.23 -0.74
N ALA A 207 -18.63 -0.76 -1.58
CA ALA A 207 -18.23 -2.09 -1.14
C ALA A 207 -16.78 -2.15 -0.65
N GLU A 208 -15.97 -1.16 -1.00
CA GLU A 208 -14.65 -0.95 -0.42
C GLU A 208 -14.36 0.55 -0.35
N PHE A 209 -13.84 1.00 0.80
CA PHE A 209 -13.19 2.30 0.98
C PHE A 209 -12.30 2.24 2.23
N GLY A 210 -11.25 3.03 2.27
CA GLY A 210 -10.38 3.11 3.44
C GLY A 210 -9.14 3.95 3.20
N LEU A 211 -8.18 3.83 4.12
CA LEU A 211 -6.90 4.54 4.09
C LEU A 211 -5.80 3.63 4.64
N ALA A 212 -4.65 3.62 3.98
CA ALA A 212 -3.47 2.90 4.47
C ALA A 212 -2.65 3.74 5.44
N THR A 213 -2.06 3.08 6.44
CA THR A 213 -1.10 3.66 7.39
C THR A 213 0.35 3.40 6.93
N GLY A 214 1.34 3.54 7.81
CA GLY A 214 2.72 3.15 7.54
C GLY A 214 3.63 4.27 7.02
N MET A 215 4.84 3.90 6.62
CA MET A 215 5.95 4.83 6.36
C MET A 215 6.04 5.30 4.91
N GLY A 216 5.41 4.61 3.96
CA GLY A 216 5.50 4.89 2.53
C GLY A 216 4.17 5.32 1.94
N ASN A 217 4.24 5.99 0.79
CA ASN A 217 3.11 6.52 0.05
C ASN A 217 3.21 6.09 -1.41
N ALA A 218 2.17 5.44 -1.93
CA ALA A 218 2.12 5.01 -3.33
C ALA A 218 1.28 5.93 -4.22
N HIS A 219 0.56 6.90 -3.65
CA HIS A 219 -0.24 7.85 -4.43
C HIS A 219 -0.67 9.05 -3.59
N TYR A 220 -0.33 10.25 -4.03
CA TYR A 220 -0.68 11.50 -3.36
C TYR A 220 -2.15 11.86 -3.54
N SER A 221 -2.73 12.49 -2.52
CA SER A 221 -4.09 13.05 -2.55
C SER A 221 -4.06 14.49 -2.01
N PRO A 222 -4.66 15.47 -2.70
CA PRO A 222 -4.69 16.87 -2.25
C PRO A 222 -5.36 17.12 -0.90
N ASP A 223 -6.20 16.19 -0.43
CA ASP A 223 -6.91 16.30 0.85
C ASP A 223 -6.19 15.58 2.01
N GLY A 224 -4.97 15.07 1.77
CA GLY A 224 -4.17 14.36 2.77
C GLY A 224 -4.54 12.87 2.90
N TYR A 225 -5.46 12.37 2.08
CA TYR A 225 -5.92 10.97 2.06
C TYR A 225 -5.11 10.13 1.08
N HIS A 226 -3.79 10.16 1.27
CA HIS A 226 -2.81 9.46 0.45
C HIS A 226 -2.99 7.94 0.47
N HIS A 227 -2.38 7.25 -0.50
CA HIS A 227 -2.27 5.80 -0.46
C HIS A 227 -1.07 5.41 0.42
N GLY A 228 -1.24 5.53 1.74
CA GLY A 228 -0.22 5.29 2.76
C GLY A 228 0.35 6.57 3.37
N GLY A 229 1.37 6.44 4.21
CA GLY A 229 2.14 7.59 4.69
C GLY A 229 1.41 8.44 5.74
N MET A 230 0.57 7.83 6.56
CA MET A 230 -0.18 8.51 7.64
C MET A 230 -0.24 7.69 8.93
N THR A 231 -0.61 8.34 10.03
CA THR A 231 -0.78 7.68 11.32
C THR A 231 -2.11 6.92 11.41
N GLU A 232 -2.20 6.01 12.37
CA GLU A 232 -3.42 5.26 12.68
C GLU A 232 -4.58 6.20 13.11
N GLU A 233 -4.28 7.34 13.74
CA GLU A 233 -5.29 8.34 14.10
C GLU A 233 -5.88 9.03 12.87
N VAL A 234 -5.01 9.41 11.90
CA VAL A 234 -5.44 10.02 10.63
C VAL A 234 -6.28 9.03 9.83
N GLN A 235 -5.88 7.75 9.78
CA GLN A 235 -6.68 6.68 9.18
C GLN A 235 -8.09 6.62 9.80
N GLY A 236 -8.19 6.55 11.13
CA GLY A 236 -9.48 6.45 11.83
C GLY A 236 -10.39 7.65 11.58
N GLN A 237 -9.84 8.87 11.63
CA GLN A 237 -10.59 10.10 11.37
C GLN A 237 -11.07 10.18 9.92
N GLY A 238 -10.18 9.89 8.97
CA GLY A 238 -10.50 9.91 7.54
C GLY A 238 -11.55 8.87 7.16
N VAL A 239 -11.46 7.65 7.67
CA VAL A 239 -12.48 6.60 7.45
C VAL A 239 -13.84 7.02 7.99
N VAL A 240 -13.90 7.60 9.20
CA VAL A 240 -15.17 8.12 9.75
C VAL A 240 -15.75 9.24 8.88
N ARG A 241 -14.91 10.18 8.43
CA ARG A 241 -15.35 11.29 7.56
C ARG A 241 -15.88 10.78 6.22
N MET A 242 -15.18 9.83 5.59
CA MET A 242 -15.65 9.20 4.35
C MET A 242 -16.97 8.45 4.56
N MET A 243 -17.13 7.70 5.65
CA MET A 243 -18.40 7.03 5.97
C MET A 243 -19.57 8.02 6.15
N LYS A 244 -19.32 9.19 6.76
CA LYS A 244 -20.32 10.26 6.83
C LYS A 244 -20.69 10.79 5.44
N ALA A 245 -19.72 10.97 4.54
CA ALA A 245 -19.96 11.41 3.17
C ALA A 245 -20.80 10.38 2.38
N ILE A 246 -20.45 9.09 2.48
CA ILE A 246 -21.22 7.97 1.91
C ILE A 246 -22.69 8.03 2.38
N ARG A 247 -22.92 8.20 3.69
CA ARG A 247 -24.27 8.36 4.25
C ARG A 247 -24.98 9.61 3.73
N ARG A 248 -24.27 10.74 3.62
CA ARG A 248 -24.84 12.02 3.19
C ARG A 248 -25.29 12.00 1.73
N GLU A 249 -24.52 11.38 0.85
CA GLU A 249 -24.86 11.28 -0.58
C GLU A 249 -25.88 10.17 -0.91
N GLY A 250 -26.33 9.41 0.10
CA GLY A 250 -27.48 8.50 -0.04
C GLY A 250 -27.15 7.11 -0.55
N TYR A 251 -25.89 6.66 -0.41
CA TYR A 251 -25.52 5.27 -0.67
C TYR A 251 -26.21 4.32 0.32
N ALA A 252 -26.40 3.07 -0.08
CA ALA A 252 -26.99 2.01 0.74
C ALA A 252 -26.13 1.65 1.96
N GLY A 253 -24.82 1.93 1.91
CA GLY A 253 -23.87 1.70 2.98
C GLY A 253 -22.43 1.83 2.50
N GLY A 254 -21.49 1.62 3.42
CA GLY A 254 -20.07 1.52 3.14
C GLY A 254 -19.44 0.36 3.91
N LEU A 255 -18.56 -0.39 3.27
CA LEU A 255 -17.76 -1.45 3.88
C LEU A 255 -16.30 -1.00 3.93
N ILE A 256 -15.74 -0.97 5.15
CA ILE A 256 -14.37 -0.51 5.37
C ILE A 256 -13.43 -1.61 4.86
N PHE A 257 -12.64 -1.27 3.85
CA PHE A 257 -11.49 -2.04 3.43
C PHE A 257 -10.30 -1.59 4.30
N GLU A 258 -9.76 -2.40 5.18
CA GLU A 258 -10.16 -3.78 5.51
C GLU A 258 -10.00 -4.09 7.00
N TRP A 259 -10.38 -5.31 7.39
CA TRP A 259 -10.32 -5.73 8.80
C TRP A 259 -8.87 -5.77 9.32
N SER A 260 -7.98 -6.49 8.64
CA SER A 260 -6.61 -6.73 9.07
C SER A 260 -5.62 -6.38 7.98
N ASP A 261 -4.45 -5.87 8.36
CA ASP A 261 -3.33 -5.75 7.45
C ASP A 261 -3.04 -7.09 6.75
N GLU A 262 -2.81 -7.06 5.45
CA GLU A 262 -2.43 -8.24 4.69
C GLU A 262 -0.90 -8.35 4.59
N TRP A 263 -0.30 -9.20 5.42
CA TRP A 263 1.16 -9.33 5.55
C TRP A 263 1.92 -9.55 4.21
N ALA A 264 1.33 -10.29 3.27
CA ALA A 264 1.97 -10.65 2.00
C ALA A 264 1.47 -9.83 0.80
N LYS A 265 0.67 -8.77 1.03
CA LYS A 265 0.28 -7.83 -0.02
C LYS A 265 1.49 -7.06 -0.54
N LYS A 266 1.27 -6.34 -1.63
CA LYS A 266 2.29 -5.62 -2.37
C LYS A 266 1.67 -4.46 -3.12
N THR A 267 2.43 -3.39 -3.23
CA THR A 267 2.15 -2.26 -4.12
C THR A 267 3.18 -2.20 -5.24
N TRP A 268 2.87 -1.51 -6.33
CA TRP A 268 3.78 -1.29 -7.45
C TRP A 268 5.10 -0.58 -7.05
N THR A 269 5.12 0.13 -5.91
CA THR A 269 6.31 0.81 -5.38
C THR A 269 7.32 -0.13 -4.73
N THR A 270 6.94 -1.35 -4.39
CA THR A 270 7.72 -2.29 -3.56
C THR A 270 7.87 -3.66 -4.22
N GLU A 271 6.85 -4.14 -4.95
CA GLU A 271 6.81 -5.47 -5.58
C GLU A 271 8.07 -5.80 -6.39
N PRO A 272 8.60 -4.91 -7.25
CA PRO A 272 9.77 -5.24 -8.06
C PRO A 272 11.05 -5.51 -7.26
N TYR A 273 11.11 -5.06 -6.00
CA TYR A 273 12.30 -5.15 -5.16
C TYR A 273 12.25 -6.32 -4.17
N MET A 274 11.13 -7.05 -4.11
CA MET A 274 10.99 -8.29 -3.31
C MET A 274 11.49 -9.47 -4.14
N ILE A 275 12.74 -9.89 -3.96
CA ILE A 275 13.40 -10.86 -4.84
C ILE A 275 14.08 -11.98 -4.03
N PRO A 276 13.74 -13.27 -4.28
CA PRO A 276 12.70 -13.73 -5.20
C PRO A 276 11.29 -13.44 -4.63
N PHE A 277 10.36 -13.06 -5.49
CA PHE A 277 9.03 -12.62 -5.05
C PHE A 277 8.26 -13.66 -4.25
N GLU A 278 8.48 -14.95 -4.52
CA GLU A 278 7.84 -16.05 -3.78
C GLU A 278 8.17 -16.06 -2.27
N ARG A 279 9.24 -15.37 -1.86
CA ARG A 279 9.64 -15.22 -0.46
C ARG A 279 9.08 -13.95 0.20
N ASN A 280 8.29 -13.15 -0.51
CA ASN A 280 7.65 -11.97 0.06
C ASN A 280 6.80 -12.22 1.32
N PRO A 281 6.19 -13.42 1.57
CA PRO A 281 5.46 -13.63 2.82
C PRO A 281 6.37 -13.77 4.05
N LEU A 282 7.68 -13.88 3.87
CA LEU A 282 8.61 -14.10 4.98
C LEU A 282 8.95 -12.83 5.76
N TRP A 283 8.62 -11.65 5.26
CA TRP A 283 8.97 -10.40 5.90
C TRP A 283 7.93 -9.33 5.65
N TYR A 284 7.96 -8.29 6.47
CA TYR A 284 6.96 -7.22 6.47
C TYR A 284 7.58 -5.91 6.00
N SER A 285 6.88 -5.22 5.11
CA SER A 285 7.30 -3.92 4.60
C SER A 285 6.44 -2.82 5.21
N ALA A 286 6.99 -2.12 6.21
CA ALA A 286 6.34 -0.97 6.84
C ALA A 286 6.16 0.24 5.89
N VAL A 287 6.76 0.20 4.70
CA VAL A 287 6.61 1.25 3.66
C VAL A 287 5.61 0.87 2.58
N ASP A 288 5.10 -0.37 2.57
CA ASP A 288 4.09 -0.81 1.60
C ASP A 288 2.69 -0.48 2.11
N PRO A 289 1.94 0.42 1.45
CA PRO A 289 0.60 0.78 1.87
C PRO A 289 -0.37 -0.41 1.99
N GLU A 290 -0.26 -1.39 1.09
CA GLU A 290 -1.18 -2.53 1.03
C GLU A 290 -0.92 -3.53 2.18
N GLN A 291 0.30 -3.55 2.74
CA GLN A 291 0.57 -4.29 3.98
C GLN A 291 0.18 -3.52 5.25
N ASN A 292 -0.33 -2.29 5.13
CA ASN A 292 -0.64 -1.38 6.24
C ASN A 292 -2.09 -0.85 6.17
N TYR A 293 -2.97 -1.50 5.42
CA TYR A 293 -4.31 -1.00 5.10
C TYR A 293 -5.37 -1.24 6.18
N GLY A 294 -5.30 -2.37 6.88
CA GLY A 294 -6.33 -2.79 7.80
C GLY A 294 -6.43 -1.92 9.06
N ILE A 295 -7.51 -2.11 9.80
CA ILE A 295 -7.72 -1.49 11.14
C ILE A 295 -7.22 -2.38 12.29
N LEU A 296 -6.83 -3.62 11.98
CA LEU A 296 -6.07 -4.54 12.82
C LEU A 296 -4.67 -4.70 12.23
N ALA A 297 -3.65 -4.33 12.99
CA ALA A 297 -2.26 -4.47 12.57
C ALA A 297 -1.79 -5.92 12.60
N MET A 298 -1.08 -6.32 11.55
CA MET A 298 -0.28 -7.54 11.48
C MET A 298 1.19 -7.14 11.47
N GLU A 299 1.82 -7.11 12.65
CA GLU A 299 3.16 -6.54 12.83
C GLU A 299 4.13 -7.56 13.44
N PRO A 300 5.46 -7.37 13.32
CA PRO A 300 6.43 -8.27 13.94
C PRO A 300 6.17 -8.45 15.44
N ALA A 301 6.30 -9.68 15.93
CA ALA A 301 6.02 -9.97 17.34
C ALA A 301 7.08 -9.41 18.31
N GLY A 302 8.26 -9.03 17.79
CA GLY A 302 9.35 -8.42 18.53
C GLY A 302 10.70 -8.66 17.84
N ILE A 303 11.77 -8.20 18.49
CA ILE A 303 13.15 -8.43 18.00
C ILE A 303 13.43 -9.93 17.89
N ARG A 304 13.92 -10.35 16.72
CA ARG A 304 14.23 -11.75 16.40
C ARG A 304 15.70 -12.10 16.64
N SER A 305 16.62 -11.19 16.34
CA SER A 305 18.04 -11.43 16.53
C SER A 305 18.48 -11.26 17.97
N GLU A 306 19.61 -11.88 18.34
CA GLU A 306 20.33 -11.46 19.55
C GLU A 306 20.85 -10.02 19.38
N PRO A 307 20.76 -9.16 20.41
CA PRO A 307 21.31 -7.82 20.34
C PRO A 307 22.81 -7.83 20.10
N PHE A 308 23.26 -7.07 19.10
CA PHE A 308 24.68 -6.94 18.76
C PHE A 308 25.21 -5.59 19.24
N SER A 309 26.12 -5.62 20.21
CA SER A 309 26.66 -4.42 20.84
C SER A 309 28.02 -4.00 20.25
N VAL A 310 28.12 -2.72 19.92
CA VAL A 310 29.36 -2.02 19.56
C VAL A 310 29.69 -1.02 20.66
N THR A 311 30.92 -1.10 21.19
CA THR A 311 31.37 -0.17 22.23
C THR A 311 31.61 1.21 21.63
N GLY A 312 31.09 2.25 22.27
CA GLY A 312 31.34 3.64 21.90
C GLY A 312 32.52 4.27 22.65
N ARG A 313 32.96 5.43 22.16
CA ARG A 313 33.93 6.32 22.81
C ARG A 313 33.36 7.72 22.98
N ASP A 314 33.92 8.39 23.99
CA ASP A 314 33.60 9.77 24.35
C ASP A 314 32.11 9.96 24.67
N ALA A 315 31.38 10.78 23.90
CA ALA A 315 29.96 11.02 24.14
C ALA A 315 29.05 9.85 23.75
N ILE A 316 29.47 8.96 22.85
CA ILE A 316 28.74 7.72 22.54
C ILE A 316 29.26 6.63 23.46
N ARG A 317 28.37 5.97 24.21
CA ARG A 317 28.75 4.89 25.15
C ARG A 317 28.62 3.52 24.52
N GLN A 318 27.54 3.30 23.78
CA GLN A 318 27.22 2.01 23.21
C GLN A 318 26.25 2.21 22.04
N MET A 319 26.42 1.40 21.00
CA MET A 319 25.44 1.21 19.94
C MET A 319 25.01 -0.25 19.94
N GLU A 320 23.71 -0.51 19.89
CA GLU A 320 23.13 -1.85 19.80
C GLU A 320 22.36 -1.98 18.48
N LEU A 321 22.55 -3.09 17.79
CA LEU A 321 21.86 -3.45 16.56
C LEU A 321 20.98 -4.67 16.81
N ALA A 322 19.81 -4.70 16.21
CA ALA A 322 18.94 -5.88 16.20
C ALA A 322 18.08 -5.94 14.93
N ALA A 323 17.56 -7.10 14.60
CA ALA A 323 16.74 -7.37 13.43
C ALA A 323 15.42 -8.04 13.83
N ASP A 324 14.34 -7.66 13.17
CA ASP A 324 13.08 -8.40 13.12
C ASP A 324 12.60 -8.55 11.68
N GLU A 325 11.39 -9.05 11.48
CA GLU A 325 10.78 -9.27 10.18
C GLU A 325 10.56 -7.99 9.36
N ALA A 326 10.69 -6.78 9.94
CA ALA A 326 10.39 -5.52 9.28
C ALA A 326 11.54 -4.50 9.26
N PHE A 327 12.35 -4.48 10.30
CA PHE A 327 13.29 -3.40 10.57
C PHE A 327 14.68 -3.89 10.98
N LEU A 328 15.68 -3.10 10.57
CA LEU A 328 16.91 -2.94 11.32
C LEU A 328 16.67 -1.96 12.47
N HIS A 329 16.89 -2.40 13.70
CA HIS A 329 16.84 -1.58 14.90
C HIS A 329 18.24 -1.11 15.29
N VAL A 330 18.38 0.18 15.55
CA VAL A 330 19.61 0.83 16.03
C VAL A 330 19.29 1.58 17.31
N ARG A 331 20.00 1.27 18.39
CA ARG A 331 19.90 2.00 19.67
C ARG A 331 21.25 2.57 20.03
N ILE A 332 21.33 3.86 20.28
CA ILE A 332 22.56 4.55 20.66
C ILE A 332 22.39 5.14 22.06
N ARG A 333 23.16 4.62 23.01
CA ARG A 333 23.25 5.17 24.36
C ARG A 333 24.38 6.20 24.42
N LEU A 334 24.03 7.40 24.81
CA LEU A 334 24.92 8.53 24.97
C LEU A 334 25.37 8.70 26.42
N ALA A 335 26.40 9.52 26.62
CA ALA A 335 26.92 9.88 27.94
C ALA A 335 26.03 10.88 28.68
N ARG A 336 25.19 11.60 27.91
CA ARG A 336 24.25 12.62 28.34
C ARG A 336 23.13 12.74 27.29
N PRO A 337 22.01 13.40 27.60
CA PRO A 337 20.98 13.66 26.60
C PRO A 337 21.56 14.36 25.35
N LEU A 338 21.03 13.98 24.19
CA LEU A 338 21.36 14.59 22.90
C LEU A 338 20.82 16.02 22.85
N ASP A 339 21.66 16.97 22.48
CA ASP A 339 21.27 18.37 22.30
C ASP A 339 21.13 18.67 20.80
N LEU A 340 19.92 18.48 20.25
CA LEU A 340 19.65 18.67 18.82
C LEU A 340 19.78 20.13 18.35
N GLU A 341 19.93 21.11 19.24
CA GLU A 341 20.20 22.50 18.83
C GLU A 341 21.67 22.70 18.45
N GLU A 342 22.57 21.95 19.10
CA GLU A 342 24.03 22.15 19.02
C GLU A 342 24.77 20.93 18.45
N GLU A 343 24.11 19.79 18.32
CA GLU A 343 24.69 18.51 17.94
C GLU A 343 23.95 17.84 16.79
N MET A 344 24.69 17.04 16.04
CA MET A 344 24.15 16.18 14.98
C MET A 344 24.61 14.75 15.21
N LEU A 345 23.69 13.79 15.04
CA LEU A 345 24.00 12.36 15.05
C LEU A 345 24.04 11.84 13.61
N ILE A 346 25.15 11.21 13.24
CA ILE A 346 25.37 10.58 11.93
C ILE A 346 25.54 9.08 12.13
N ILE A 347 24.89 8.26 11.31
CA ILE A 347 25.03 6.80 11.31
C ILE A 347 25.33 6.33 9.88
N GLY A 348 26.50 5.75 9.65
CA GLY A 348 26.87 5.14 8.37
C GLY A 348 26.51 3.66 8.34
N LEU A 349 25.92 3.20 7.23
CA LEU A 349 25.56 1.81 7.00
C LEU A 349 26.24 1.27 5.74
N ASP A 350 27.03 0.22 5.93
CA ASP A 350 27.59 -0.67 4.91
C ASP A 350 26.74 -1.94 4.89
N THR A 351 26.02 -2.15 3.79
CA THR A 351 25.06 -3.26 3.66
C THR A 351 25.64 -4.48 2.96
N TYR A 352 26.62 -4.30 2.06
CA TYR A 352 27.35 -5.38 1.38
C TYR A 352 28.62 -4.83 0.72
N GLY A 353 29.56 -5.72 0.39
CA GLY A 353 30.75 -5.34 -0.38
C GLY A 353 31.58 -4.25 0.30
N ARG A 354 32.43 -4.59 1.27
CA ARG A 354 33.10 -3.62 2.17
C ARG A 354 33.91 -2.50 1.50
N ASP A 355 34.32 -2.69 0.26
CA ASP A 355 35.04 -1.71 -0.56
C ASP A 355 34.15 -0.98 -1.58
N HIS A 356 32.87 -1.35 -1.70
CA HIS A 356 31.82 -0.65 -2.42
C HIS A 356 31.17 0.42 -1.54
N GLY A 357 30.66 1.48 -2.14
CA GLY A 357 30.08 2.61 -1.42
C GLY A 357 31.11 3.66 -1.01
N GLU A 358 30.68 4.56 -0.15
CA GLU A 358 31.42 5.77 0.18
C GLU A 358 32.29 5.60 1.43
N MET A 359 33.58 5.89 1.31
CA MET A 359 34.56 5.77 2.41
C MET A 359 34.56 6.98 3.37
N LYS A 360 33.56 7.85 3.29
CA LYS A 360 33.39 9.04 4.14
C LYS A 360 31.94 9.22 4.56
N TYR A 361 31.75 9.81 5.73
CA TYR A 361 30.41 10.25 6.18
C TYR A 361 29.96 11.54 5.49
N GLY A 362 30.88 12.32 4.91
CA GLY A 362 30.58 13.61 4.30
C GLY A 362 31.84 14.31 3.83
N ALA A 363 31.73 15.18 2.82
CA ALA A 363 32.88 15.84 2.19
C ALA A 363 33.74 16.67 3.16
N SER A 364 33.11 17.26 4.19
CA SER A 364 33.75 18.13 5.19
C SER A 364 34.09 17.43 6.52
N LEU A 365 33.67 16.17 6.71
CA LEU A 365 33.90 15.44 7.95
C LEU A 365 35.34 14.90 8.00
N ALA A 366 36.04 15.16 9.09
CA ALA A 366 37.44 14.75 9.25
C ALA A 366 37.63 13.25 9.50
N GLN A 367 36.57 12.55 9.94
CA GLN A 367 36.60 11.12 10.22
C GLN A 367 36.21 10.35 8.95
N ASP A 368 37.11 9.50 8.46
CA ASP A 368 36.80 8.56 7.38
C ASP A 368 35.91 7.42 7.91
N ALA A 369 35.10 6.84 7.01
CA ALA A 369 34.29 5.67 7.31
C ALA A 369 35.15 4.40 7.44
N PRO A 370 34.75 3.43 8.28
CA PRO A 370 35.53 2.21 8.51
C PRO A 370 35.43 1.21 7.36
N SER A 371 34.39 1.31 6.53
CA SER A 371 34.13 0.57 5.30
C SER A 371 33.26 1.41 4.37
N GLY A 372 33.03 0.95 3.14
CA GLY A 372 32.25 1.70 2.17
C GLY A 372 30.75 1.67 2.51
N LEU A 373 30.16 2.87 2.56
CA LEU A 373 28.79 3.08 3.02
C LEU A 373 27.84 3.20 1.83
N GLU A 374 26.79 2.38 1.79
CA GLU A 374 25.65 2.55 0.88
C GLU A 374 24.67 3.60 1.38
N PHE A 375 24.55 3.76 2.70
CA PHE A 375 23.58 4.67 3.31
C PHE A 375 24.17 5.49 4.45
N LEU A 376 23.60 6.67 4.64
CA LEU A 376 23.93 7.60 5.72
C LEU A 376 22.65 8.11 6.37
N VAL A 377 22.50 7.89 7.67
CA VAL A 377 21.47 8.57 8.46
C VAL A 377 22.05 9.84 9.05
N GLU A 378 21.38 10.97 8.86
CA GLU A 378 21.67 12.23 9.55
C GLU A 378 20.46 12.64 10.39
N ILE A 379 20.67 12.92 11.68
CA ILE A 379 19.66 13.45 12.61
C ILE A 379 20.16 14.80 13.12
N ARG A 380 19.49 15.87 12.68
CA ARG A 380 19.81 17.26 13.01
C ARG A 380 18.75 17.87 13.92
N SER A 381 17.48 17.53 13.72
CA SER A 381 16.38 17.95 14.60
C SER A 381 15.20 16.97 14.51
N GLU A 382 14.17 17.15 15.35
CA GLU A 382 12.94 16.36 15.28
C GLU A 382 12.22 16.45 13.90
N THR A 383 12.47 17.53 13.15
CA THR A 383 11.89 17.77 11.82
C THR A 383 12.89 17.65 10.67
N ASP A 384 14.16 17.39 10.99
CA ASP A 384 15.26 17.27 10.01
C ASP A 384 16.09 16.04 10.37
N ALA A 385 15.61 14.89 9.89
CA ALA A 385 16.29 13.62 9.99
C ALA A 385 16.08 12.83 8.70
N SER A 386 17.14 12.24 8.17
CA SER A 386 17.14 11.67 6.82
C SER A 386 17.96 10.39 6.70
N LEU A 387 17.50 9.44 5.89
CA LEU A 387 18.25 8.31 5.36
C LEU A 387 18.66 8.63 3.92
N LEU A 388 19.93 8.97 3.73
CA LEU A 388 20.52 9.29 2.44
C LEU A 388 21.19 8.06 1.83
N VAL A 389 21.29 8.03 0.52
CA VAL A 389 21.81 6.90 -0.26
C VAL A 389 23.03 7.28 -1.08
N HIS A 390 23.93 6.32 -1.30
CA HIS A 390 25.04 6.45 -2.23
C HIS A 390 24.52 6.64 -3.66
N PRO A 391 25.09 7.55 -4.49
CA PRO A 391 24.53 7.84 -5.82
C PRO A 391 24.46 6.67 -6.80
N GLY A 392 25.38 5.70 -6.70
CA GLY A 392 25.30 4.45 -7.46
C GLY A 392 24.21 3.47 -7.00
N TYR A 393 23.58 3.74 -5.86
CA TYR A 393 22.64 2.86 -5.20
C TYR A 393 21.28 3.54 -5.00
N ASP A 394 20.96 4.63 -5.71
CA ASP A 394 19.63 5.23 -5.69
C ASP A 394 18.69 4.53 -6.69
N PHE A 395 17.79 3.69 -6.16
CA PHE A 395 16.85 2.94 -6.99
C PHE A 395 15.82 3.85 -7.67
N THR A 396 15.60 5.06 -7.15
CA THR A 396 14.66 6.02 -7.76
C THR A 396 15.20 6.58 -9.08
N GLU A 397 16.52 6.55 -9.25
CA GLU A 397 17.23 6.83 -10.50
C GLU A 397 17.55 5.54 -11.30
N GLY A 398 16.97 4.41 -10.90
CA GLY A 398 17.16 3.10 -11.55
C GLY A 398 18.53 2.46 -11.29
N LEU A 399 19.24 2.89 -10.24
CA LEU A 399 20.57 2.41 -9.89
C LEU A 399 20.52 1.49 -8.66
N HIS A 400 21.12 0.31 -8.78
CA HIS A 400 21.00 -0.76 -7.77
C HIS A 400 22.34 -1.38 -7.40
N ARG A 401 23.46 -0.68 -7.64
CA ARG A 401 24.81 -1.14 -7.27
C ARG A 401 25.74 0.01 -6.88
N SER A 402 26.14 0.06 -5.61
CA SER A 402 27.16 1.00 -5.14
C SER A 402 28.51 0.71 -5.79
N TYR A 403 29.34 1.75 -5.93
CA TYR A 403 30.70 1.66 -6.44
C TYR A 403 31.66 2.29 -5.42
N PRO A 404 32.95 1.92 -5.41
CA PRO A 404 33.92 2.51 -4.49
C PRO A 404 34.05 4.02 -4.70
N SER A 405 33.83 4.81 -3.65
CA SER A 405 33.94 6.26 -3.67
C SER A 405 34.58 6.81 -2.38
N ASN A 406 35.13 8.03 -2.45
CA ASN A 406 35.79 8.72 -1.34
C ASN A 406 35.48 10.25 -1.33
N GLN A 407 34.30 10.61 -1.82
CA GLN A 407 33.85 12.01 -1.97
C GLN A 407 33.01 12.50 -0.78
N GLY A 408 32.43 11.59 0.01
CA GLY A 408 31.44 11.89 1.05
C GLY A 408 30.14 12.48 0.47
N ILE A 409 29.65 11.93 -0.64
CA ILE A 409 28.41 12.37 -1.30
C ILE A 409 27.34 11.31 -1.10
N PHE A 410 26.20 11.74 -0.57
CA PHE A 410 24.96 10.97 -0.50
C PHE A 410 23.81 11.85 -1.00
N GLU A 411 22.75 11.23 -1.48
CA GLU A 411 21.57 11.91 -2.02
C GLU A 411 20.28 11.44 -1.38
N ARG A 412 19.21 12.21 -1.62
CA ARG A 412 17.87 11.86 -1.17
C ARG A 412 17.19 11.03 -2.25
N MET A 413 16.51 9.96 -1.84
CA MET A 413 15.72 9.14 -2.73
C MET A 413 14.36 9.82 -3.01
N SER A 414 13.96 9.93 -4.27
CA SER A 414 12.75 10.66 -4.70
C SER A 414 11.93 9.85 -5.70
N LEU A 415 10.87 9.19 -5.24
CA LEU A 415 10.07 8.27 -6.06
C LEU A 415 8.86 8.97 -6.68
N LEU A 416 8.71 8.88 -8.00
CA LEU A 416 7.52 9.38 -8.71
C LEU A 416 6.27 8.58 -8.31
N ILE A 417 5.29 9.20 -7.64
CA ILE A 417 4.05 8.56 -7.15
C ILE A 417 2.78 9.00 -7.89
N ASN A 418 2.80 10.19 -8.52
CA ASN A 418 1.76 10.61 -9.45
C ASN A 418 2.44 11.15 -10.71
N LYS A 419 2.06 10.60 -11.87
CA LYS A 419 2.61 11.03 -13.15
C LYS A 419 2.07 12.41 -13.54
N GLU A 420 2.90 13.19 -14.21
CA GLU A 420 2.42 14.42 -14.85
C GLU A 420 1.39 14.08 -15.93
N ARG A 421 0.43 15.00 -16.15
CA ARG A 421 -0.66 14.80 -17.12
C ARG A 421 -1.18 16.13 -17.64
N VAL A 422 -2.04 16.07 -18.66
CA VAL A 422 -2.68 17.24 -19.27
C VAL A 422 -4.17 16.98 -19.40
N THR A 423 -5.00 17.79 -18.75
CA THR A 423 -6.46 17.66 -18.83
C THR A 423 -6.97 17.89 -20.26
N LYS A 424 -8.22 17.51 -20.54
CA LYS A 424 -8.91 17.76 -21.82
C LYS A 424 -8.85 19.22 -22.27
N GLY A 425 -8.91 20.14 -21.30
CA GLY A 425 -8.82 21.59 -21.51
C GLY A 425 -7.40 22.12 -21.74
N GLY A 426 -6.37 21.25 -21.70
CA GLY A 426 -4.96 21.62 -21.85
C GLY A 426 -4.28 22.08 -20.56
N THR A 427 -4.90 21.90 -19.39
CA THR A 427 -4.28 22.26 -18.11
C THR A 427 -3.23 21.23 -17.74
N PHE A 428 -2.00 21.68 -17.49
CA PHE A 428 -0.91 20.83 -17.01
C PHE A 428 -1.05 20.54 -15.52
N VAL A 429 -0.98 19.26 -15.16
CA VAL A 429 -0.91 18.77 -13.78
C VAL A 429 0.51 18.23 -13.56
N PRO A 430 1.28 18.79 -12.61
CA PRO A 430 2.66 18.37 -12.39
C PRO A 430 2.74 16.98 -11.77
N ALA A 431 3.86 16.29 -12.02
CA ALA A 431 4.22 15.07 -11.32
C ALA A 431 4.42 15.33 -9.82
N VAL A 432 4.13 14.32 -9.00
CA VAL A 432 4.37 14.33 -7.55
C VAL A 432 5.32 13.21 -7.18
N TYR A 433 6.28 13.53 -6.30
CA TYR A 433 7.30 12.60 -5.83
C TYR A 433 7.20 12.44 -4.30
N ASP A 434 7.38 11.22 -3.81
CA ASP A 434 7.54 10.92 -2.39
C ASP A 434 9.02 10.99 -2.01
N ASP A 435 9.32 11.74 -0.94
CA ASP A 435 10.66 11.81 -0.38
C ASP A 435 10.89 10.60 0.54
N LEU A 436 11.57 9.62 -0.03
CA LEU A 436 11.84 8.32 0.57
C LEU A 436 12.89 8.39 1.68
N SER A 437 13.59 9.51 1.80
CA SER A 437 14.66 9.72 2.76
C SER A 437 14.19 10.27 4.10
N VAL A 438 12.95 10.74 4.25
CA VAL A 438 12.46 11.35 5.51
C VAL A 438 12.38 10.32 6.66
N LEU A 439 13.02 10.64 7.79
CA LEU A 439 12.91 9.88 9.04
C LEU A 439 12.06 10.64 10.06
N ARG A 440 10.83 10.15 10.29
CA ARG A 440 9.85 10.85 11.13
C ARG A 440 10.13 10.62 12.62
N PHE A 441 10.23 11.71 13.38
CA PHE A 441 10.37 11.67 14.85
C PHE A 441 9.04 11.37 15.54
N GLY A 442 9.06 10.46 16.50
CA GLY A 442 7.92 10.12 17.35
C GLY A 442 8.10 8.73 17.95
N SER A 443 7.27 8.40 18.95
CA SER A 443 7.39 7.09 19.62
C SER A 443 7.18 5.95 18.60
N PRO A 444 8.09 4.97 18.50
CA PRO A 444 7.89 3.80 17.66
C PRO A 444 6.90 2.79 18.27
N ASP A 445 6.42 3.05 19.49
CA ASP A 445 5.53 2.14 20.21
C ASP A 445 4.16 2.04 19.51
N ASN A 446 3.72 0.81 19.23
CA ASN A 446 2.38 0.48 18.73
C ASN A 446 1.93 1.27 17.49
N ASN A 447 2.83 1.53 16.56
CA ASN A 447 2.52 2.09 15.24
C ASN A 447 3.62 1.73 14.23
N THR A 448 3.33 1.94 12.95
CA THR A 448 4.29 1.78 11.83
C THR A 448 4.72 3.10 11.21
N TYR A 449 4.37 4.28 11.76
CA TYR A 449 4.59 5.58 11.11
C TYR A 449 5.95 6.24 11.45
N TYR A 450 6.36 6.17 12.72
CA TYR A 450 7.56 6.86 13.22
C TYR A 450 8.82 6.01 13.10
N HIS A 451 9.95 6.64 12.80
CA HIS A 451 11.23 5.97 12.58
C HIS A 451 12.12 6.00 13.82
N TRP A 452 12.09 7.11 14.57
CA TRP A 452 13.04 7.32 15.66
C TRP A 452 12.48 8.18 16.79
N ASP A 453 13.03 7.97 17.99
CA ASP A 453 12.74 8.75 19.18
C ASP A 453 13.99 8.98 20.04
N ILE A 454 13.85 9.84 21.06
CA ILE A 454 14.85 10.04 22.11
C ILE A 454 14.16 9.83 23.45
N ARG A 455 14.75 8.97 24.30
CA ARG A 455 14.35 8.75 25.69
C ARG A 455 15.58 8.90 26.58
N GLU A 456 15.62 9.96 27.38
CA GLU A 456 16.75 10.29 28.25
C GLU A 456 18.06 10.37 27.44
N GLU A 457 19.06 9.54 27.73
CA GLU A 457 20.33 9.48 26.98
C GLU A 457 20.32 8.46 25.83
N THR A 458 19.14 7.98 25.41
CA THR A 458 19.03 6.92 24.39
C THR A 458 18.31 7.43 23.15
N VAL A 459 18.98 7.34 22.00
CA VAL A 459 18.35 7.50 20.68
C VAL A 459 17.98 6.12 20.16
N THR A 460 16.73 5.92 19.74
CA THR A 460 16.29 4.68 19.10
C THR A 460 15.84 4.98 17.68
N LEU A 461 16.23 4.13 16.74
CA LEU A 461 15.91 4.21 15.33
C LEU A 461 15.50 2.83 14.83
N ARG A 462 14.49 2.75 13.96
CA ARG A 462 14.14 1.57 13.18
C ARG A 462 14.12 1.94 11.70
N LEU A 463 14.79 1.16 10.87
CA LEU A 463 14.92 1.38 9.43
C LEU A 463 14.27 0.20 8.69
N PRO A 464 13.25 0.43 7.84
CA PRO A 464 12.62 -0.64 7.08
C PRO A 464 13.64 -1.33 6.17
N TRP A 465 13.62 -2.65 6.08
CA TRP A 465 14.53 -3.42 5.22
C TRP A 465 14.49 -2.97 3.76
N SER A 466 13.29 -2.66 3.26
CA SER A 466 13.07 -2.13 1.90
C SER A 466 13.71 -0.77 1.64
N ARG A 467 13.90 0.08 2.68
CA ARG A 467 14.64 1.35 2.56
C ARG A 467 16.16 1.16 2.52
N LEU A 468 16.64 -0.01 2.93
CA LEU A 468 18.05 -0.41 2.93
C LEU A 468 18.39 -1.36 1.77
N HIS A 469 17.49 -1.48 0.80
CA HIS A 469 17.61 -2.30 -0.40
C HIS A 469 17.79 -3.79 -0.13
N PHE A 470 17.31 -4.27 1.02
CA PHE A 470 17.14 -5.69 1.25
C PHE A 470 15.95 -6.18 0.44
N SER A 471 16.21 -7.07 -0.52
CA SER A 471 15.17 -7.74 -1.29
C SER A 471 14.56 -8.92 -0.55
N ASP A 472 15.35 -9.52 0.35
CA ASP A 472 14.93 -10.56 1.26
C ASP A 472 15.80 -10.53 2.55
N PRO A 473 15.33 -9.87 3.63
CA PRO A 473 16.06 -9.84 4.89
C PRO A 473 16.10 -11.22 5.57
N SER A 474 15.22 -12.17 5.20
CA SER A 474 15.22 -13.52 5.76
C SER A 474 16.44 -14.35 5.34
N THR A 475 17.06 -14.00 4.21
CA THR A 475 18.32 -14.60 3.72
C THR A 475 19.46 -13.59 3.65
N MET A 476 19.28 -12.39 4.19
CA MET A 476 20.23 -11.27 4.10
C MET A 476 20.55 -10.87 2.66
N THR A 477 19.59 -10.96 1.75
CA THR A 477 19.78 -10.63 0.33
C THR A 477 19.52 -9.14 0.10
N VAL A 478 20.41 -8.50 -0.65
CA VAL A 478 20.31 -7.10 -1.08
C VAL A 478 20.31 -6.98 -2.60
N LEU A 479 19.80 -5.86 -3.11
CA LEU A 479 19.90 -5.51 -4.53
C LEU A 479 21.37 -5.31 -4.94
N ASP A 480 21.77 -5.85 -6.09
CA ASP A 480 23.11 -5.71 -6.65
C ASP A 480 23.07 -5.86 -8.18
N ASP A 481 22.35 -4.96 -8.86
CA ASP A 481 22.23 -4.95 -10.31
C ASP A 481 23.20 -3.94 -10.96
N PRO A 482 24.06 -4.35 -11.92
CA PRO A 482 24.98 -3.43 -12.59
C PRO A 482 24.31 -2.51 -13.61
N GLY A 483 23.08 -2.81 -14.02
CA GLY A 483 22.34 -2.05 -15.02
C GLY A 483 21.69 -0.80 -14.42
N THR A 484 21.38 0.13 -15.31
CA THR A 484 20.42 1.20 -15.02
C THR A 484 19.05 0.75 -15.50
N VAL A 485 18.17 0.40 -14.56
CA VAL A 485 16.84 -0.18 -14.84
C VAL A 485 15.79 0.69 -14.16
N HIS A 486 15.04 1.45 -14.93
CA HIS A 486 13.91 2.23 -14.42
C HIS A 486 12.63 1.38 -14.46
N ALA A 487 11.84 1.43 -13.39
CA ALA A 487 10.59 0.68 -13.25
C ALA A 487 10.73 -0.81 -13.62
N PRO A 488 11.62 -1.56 -12.93
CA PRO A 488 11.79 -2.98 -13.15
C PRO A 488 10.48 -3.73 -12.94
N LEU A 489 10.32 -4.86 -13.64
CA LEU A 489 9.26 -5.81 -13.33
C LEU A 489 9.75 -6.78 -12.24
N ARG A 490 8.80 -7.57 -11.74
CA ARG A 490 9.04 -8.61 -10.74
C ARG A 490 10.17 -9.57 -11.16
N ASP A 491 11.10 -9.82 -10.23
CA ASP A 491 12.23 -10.74 -10.36
C ASP A 491 13.19 -10.42 -11.52
N GLU A 492 13.23 -9.16 -12.01
CA GLU A 492 14.15 -8.76 -13.09
C GLU A 492 15.54 -8.32 -12.60
N LEU A 493 15.65 -7.79 -11.38
CA LEU A 493 16.91 -7.27 -10.85
C LEU A 493 17.79 -8.40 -10.30
N SER A 494 19.10 -8.23 -10.46
CA SER A 494 20.11 -9.06 -9.82
C SER A 494 20.26 -8.72 -8.33
N THR A 495 20.59 -9.74 -7.54
CA THR A 495 20.78 -9.62 -6.09
C THR A 495 22.05 -10.32 -5.63
N THR A 496 22.50 -10.02 -4.42
CA THR A 496 23.62 -10.70 -3.75
C THR A 496 23.32 -10.91 -2.28
N VAL A 497 23.98 -11.90 -1.67
CA VAL A 497 23.86 -12.15 -0.23
C VAL A 497 24.85 -11.26 0.51
N SER A 498 24.35 -10.47 1.46
CA SER A 498 25.15 -9.62 2.33
C SER A 498 26.09 -10.46 3.20
N GLU A 499 27.31 -9.97 3.38
CA GLU A 499 28.27 -10.54 4.34
C GLU A 499 27.98 -10.12 5.79
N GLY A 500 26.88 -9.41 6.04
CA GLY A 500 26.52 -8.75 7.29
C GLY A 500 26.55 -7.23 7.20
N LEU A 501 25.99 -6.55 8.18
CA LEU A 501 25.99 -5.08 8.24
C LEU A 501 27.20 -4.58 9.03
N VAL A 502 27.87 -3.55 8.53
CA VAL A 502 28.77 -2.73 9.36
C VAL A 502 28.08 -1.40 9.59
N VAL A 503 27.77 -1.12 10.85
CA VAL A 503 27.15 0.14 11.26
C VAL A 503 28.13 0.91 12.12
N SER A 504 28.20 2.21 11.87
CA SER A 504 29.08 3.11 12.58
C SER A 504 28.35 4.42 12.87
N ALA A 505 28.70 5.07 13.98
CA ALA A 505 28.03 6.30 14.40
C ALA A 505 29.02 7.37 14.83
N LEU A 506 28.70 8.63 14.52
CA LEU A 506 29.40 9.83 14.95
C LEU A 506 28.40 10.78 15.62
N LEU A 507 28.75 11.30 16.78
CA LEU A 507 28.12 12.48 17.35
C LEU A 507 29.04 13.66 17.08
N THR A 508 28.52 14.72 16.48
CA THR A 508 29.27 15.92 16.13
C THR A 508 28.63 17.18 16.69
N ASP A 509 29.33 18.31 16.64
CA ASP A 509 28.66 19.61 16.66
C ASP A 509 27.76 19.77 15.41
N SER A 510 26.85 20.75 15.44
CA SER A 510 25.86 20.99 14.38
C SER A 510 26.47 21.25 13.00
N GLU A 511 27.71 21.75 12.95
CA GLU A 511 28.47 22.00 11.72
C GLU A 511 29.28 20.78 11.23
N GLY A 512 29.41 19.72 12.02
CA GLY A 512 30.24 18.55 11.70
C GLY A 512 31.75 18.79 11.82
N HIS A 513 32.19 19.90 12.42
CA HIS A 513 33.60 20.24 12.56
C HIS A 513 34.28 19.47 13.70
N LEU A 514 33.56 19.18 14.79
CA LEU A 514 34.09 18.50 15.96
C LEU A 514 33.38 17.17 16.19
N ILE A 515 34.16 16.08 16.26
CA ILE A 515 33.66 14.77 16.70
C ILE A 515 33.62 14.73 18.23
N LEU A 516 32.41 14.60 18.78
CA LEU A 516 32.11 14.54 20.22
C LEU A 516 32.02 13.10 20.73
N GLY A 517 31.66 12.15 19.86
CA GLY A 517 31.56 10.74 20.18
C GLY A 517 31.54 9.86 18.94
N ARG A 518 31.92 8.59 19.10
CA ARG A 518 31.95 7.62 17.98
C ARG A 518 31.70 6.20 18.43
N ALA A 519 31.19 5.36 17.54
CA ALA A 519 31.10 3.91 17.71
C ALA A 519 31.33 3.21 16.36
N GLY A 520 32.00 2.06 16.37
CA GLY A 520 32.20 1.23 15.17
C GLY A 520 33.29 1.71 14.20
N VAL A 521 34.06 2.74 14.56
CA VAL A 521 35.07 3.36 13.66
C VAL A 521 36.52 3.05 14.07
N ASP A 522 36.76 2.63 15.32
CA ASP A 522 38.09 2.67 15.91
C ASP A 522 39.07 1.58 15.43
N ASP A 523 38.57 0.50 14.83
CA ASP A 523 39.41 -0.61 14.33
C ASP A 523 38.95 -1.06 12.94
N PRO A 524 39.34 -0.33 11.87
CA PRO A 524 38.99 -0.68 10.49
C PRO A 524 39.53 -2.05 10.05
N LEU A 525 40.51 -2.60 10.77
CA LEU A 525 41.06 -3.94 10.49
C LEU A 525 40.24 -5.06 11.14
N ASN A 526 39.33 -4.73 12.06
CA ASN A 526 38.49 -5.67 12.79
C ASN A 526 37.07 -5.11 12.95
N LEU A 527 36.37 -5.00 11.82
CA LEU A 527 35.02 -4.43 11.75
C LEU A 527 34.03 -5.26 12.59
N ALA A 528 33.19 -4.55 13.34
CA ALA A 528 32.08 -5.14 14.07
C ALA A 528 30.93 -5.45 13.11
N VAL A 529 30.95 -6.65 12.50
CA VAL A 529 29.95 -7.08 11.52
C VAL A 529 28.73 -7.72 12.21
N PHE A 530 27.57 -7.08 12.08
CA PHE A 530 26.29 -7.61 12.55
C PHE A 530 25.71 -8.61 11.54
N ARG A 531 25.30 -9.77 12.04
CA ARG A 531 24.62 -10.83 11.30
C ARG A 531 23.50 -11.38 12.16
N TRP A 532 22.39 -11.75 11.54
CA TRP A 532 21.27 -12.41 12.22
C TRP A 532 21.05 -13.80 11.64
N PRO A 533 20.46 -14.73 12.43
CA PRO A 533 19.98 -15.97 11.86
C PRO A 533 18.83 -15.64 10.91
N GLY A 534 18.97 -16.04 9.64
CA GLY A 534 17.89 -15.98 8.68
C GLY A 534 16.67 -16.81 9.11
N TRP A 535 15.59 -16.75 8.34
CA TRP A 535 14.33 -17.43 8.70
C TRP A 535 13.54 -17.92 7.49
N GLU A 536 12.69 -18.92 7.75
CA GLU A 536 11.72 -19.47 6.78
C GLU A 536 10.28 -19.37 7.29
N GLU A 537 10.09 -18.92 8.53
CA GLU A 537 8.79 -18.70 9.16
C GLU A 537 8.82 -17.35 9.90
N PRO A 538 8.03 -16.35 9.48
CA PRO A 538 7.93 -15.07 10.17
C PRO A 538 7.16 -15.22 11.48
N VAL A 539 7.49 -14.41 12.49
CA VAL A 539 6.71 -14.30 13.72
C VAL A 539 6.01 -12.95 13.77
N TYR A 540 4.68 -12.97 13.75
CA TYR A 540 3.83 -11.79 13.77
C TYR A 540 2.88 -11.80 14.97
N ARG A 541 2.31 -10.63 15.28
CA ARG A 541 1.25 -10.45 16.26
C ARG A 541 0.14 -9.58 15.70
N GLU A 542 -1.06 -9.80 16.24
CA GLU A 542 -2.23 -8.96 15.98
C GLU A 542 -2.33 -7.84 17.02
N ARG A 543 -2.66 -6.62 16.56
CA ARG A 543 -2.93 -5.48 17.44
C ARG A 543 -4.02 -4.59 16.84
N ALA A 544 -5.04 -4.25 17.63
CA ALA A 544 -5.99 -3.22 17.20
C ALA A 544 -5.27 -1.87 17.02
N LYS A 545 -5.40 -1.27 15.84
CA LYS A 545 -4.83 0.06 15.57
C LYS A 545 -5.59 1.14 16.35
N SER A 546 -4.99 2.31 16.55
CA SER A 546 -5.69 3.48 17.11
C SER A 546 -6.97 3.80 16.31
N SER A 547 -6.95 3.59 15.00
CA SER A 547 -8.12 3.76 14.12
C SER A 547 -9.31 2.90 14.52
N TYR A 548 -9.07 1.66 14.99
CA TYR A 548 -10.11 0.73 15.41
C TYR A 548 -11.03 1.35 16.46
N GLN A 549 -10.45 2.00 17.47
CA GLN A 549 -11.23 2.63 18.54
C GLN A 549 -11.99 3.84 18.01
N ILE A 550 -11.38 4.69 17.18
CA ILE A 550 -12.02 5.87 16.59
C ILE A 550 -13.25 5.48 15.76
N ILE A 551 -13.11 4.45 14.92
CA ILE A 551 -14.16 3.92 14.07
C ILE A 551 -15.25 3.26 14.93
N GLY A 552 -14.87 2.44 15.91
CA GLY A 552 -15.81 1.80 16.84
C GLY A 552 -16.63 2.81 17.66
N ASP A 553 -16.03 3.92 18.07
CA ASP A 553 -16.72 5.02 18.76
C ASP A 553 -17.78 5.67 17.87
N TYR A 554 -17.49 5.83 16.58
CA TYR A 554 -18.45 6.37 15.63
C TYR A 554 -19.66 5.45 15.45
N PHE A 555 -19.45 4.15 15.19
CA PHE A 555 -20.56 3.20 15.04
C PHE A 555 -21.40 3.06 16.32
N ARG A 556 -20.78 3.05 17.50
CA ARG A 556 -21.51 3.04 18.78
C ARG A 556 -22.40 4.26 18.99
N ARG A 557 -22.05 5.41 18.42
CA ARG A 557 -22.90 6.62 18.45
C ARG A 557 -24.03 6.51 17.42
N LEU A 558 -23.74 6.00 16.22
CA LEU A 558 -24.76 5.78 15.20
C LEU A 558 -25.89 4.86 15.70
N ASP A 559 -25.56 3.79 16.44
CA ASP A 559 -26.56 2.87 16.99
C ASP A 559 -27.49 3.51 18.04
N GLN A 560 -27.13 4.69 18.57
CA GLN A 560 -27.91 5.42 19.57
C GLN A 560 -28.81 6.51 18.97
N GLU A 561 -28.59 6.87 17.70
CA GLU A 561 -29.39 7.82 16.91
C GLU A 561 -30.55 7.11 16.22
#